data_AF-A0A382R7N5-F1
#
_entry.id   AF-A0A382R7N5-F1
#
_cell.length_a   1.000
_cell.length_b   1.000
_cell.length_c   1.000
_cell.angle_alpha   90.00
_cell.angle_beta   90.00
_cell.angle_gamma   90.00
#
_symmetry.space_group_name_H-M   'P 1'
#
loop_
_entity.id
_entity.type
_entity.pdbx_description
1 polymer ?
#
loop_
_entity_poly.entity_id
_entity_poly.type
_entity_poly.pdbx_seq_one_letter_code
_entity_poly.pdbx_strand_id
1 'polypeptide(L)'
;MNLINAIQNSNFNLSKLKEQSFITSLELKDIVAFHQTLNNKETPLVRLPGLAKRLGIGKLLIKDESHRLGLNAFKALGASYAMHKQIKKIPQIKTFCCATDGNHGRSVAWM
;
A
#
# COMPACT_ATOMS: atom_id res chain seq x y z
N MET A 1 -13.96 21.49 -22.97
CA MET A 1 -13.68 21.12 -21.56
C MET A 1 -14.59 19.97 -21.19
N ASN A 2 -14.06 18.74 -21.10
CA ASN A 2 -14.90 17.60 -20.73
C ASN A 2 -15.15 17.62 -19.22
N LEU A 3 -16.42 17.79 -18.84
CA LEU A 3 -16.91 17.66 -17.48
C LEU A 3 -16.56 16.26 -16.95
N ILE A 4 -15.73 16.20 -15.92
CA ILE A 4 -15.51 14.97 -15.17
C ILE A 4 -16.77 14.73 -14.34
N ASN A 5 -17.59 13.75 -14.71
CA ASN A 5 -18.64 13.25 -13.84
C ASN A 5 -17.99 12.45 -12.70
N ALA A 6 -17.75 13.11 -11.57
CA ALA A 6 -17.34 12.45 -10.35
C ALA A 6 -18.58 11.88 -9.66
N ILE A 7 -18.64 10.55 -9.52
CA ILE A 7 -19.64 9.91 -8.67
C ILE A 7 -19.13 10.03 -7.24
N GLN A 8 -19.73 10.93 -6.47
CA GLN A 8 -19.44 11.06 -5.05
C GLN A 8 -20.03 9.84 -4.33
N ASN A 9 -19.17 9.00 -3.76
CA ASN A 9 -19.62 7.91 -2.90
C ASN A 9 -20.16 8.52 -1.60
N SER A 10 -21.49 8.50 -1.42
CA SER A 10 -22.17 9.05 -0.24
C SER A 10 -21.80 8.34 1.07
N ASN A 11 -21.30 7.10 0.98
CA ASN A 11 -20.77 6.35 2.13
C ASN A 11 -19.30 6.68 2.45
N PHE A 12 -18.65 7.54 1.65
CA PHE A 12 -17.22 7.82 1.76
C PHE A 12 -16.98 9.32 1.85
N ASN A 13 -16.67 9.77 3.07
CA ASN A 13 -16.35 11.17 3.33
C ASN A 13 -14.83 11.40 3.32
N LEU A 14 -14.35 12.07 2.26
CA LEU A 14 -12.94 12.36 2.05
C LEU A 14 -12.34 13.33 3.07
N SER A 15 -13.11 14.29 3.60
CA SER A 15 -12.62 15.20 4.63
C SER A 15 -12.44 14.47 5.95
N LYS A 16 -13.41 13.63 6.34
CA LYS A 16 -13.31 12.78 7.54
C LYS A 16 -12.13 11.81 7.48
N LEU A 17 -11.81 11.27 6.30
CA LEU A 17 -10.65 10.40 6.11
C LEU A 17 -9.31 11.15 6.18
N LYS A 18 -9.24 12.37 5.64
CA LYS A 18 -8.05 13.22 5.79
C LYS A 18 -7.81 13.63 7.23
N GLU A 19 -8.87 13.86 7.99
CA GLU A 19 -8.81 14.10 9.45
C GLU A 19 -8.38 12.85 10.23
N GLN A 20 -8.64 11.63 9.71
CA GLN A 20 -8.26 10.37 10.35
C GLN A 20 -6.90 9.80 9.86
N SER A 21 -6.40 10.24 8.70
CA SER A 21 -5.12 9.79 8.16
C SER A 21 -3.96 10.56 8.80
N PHE A 22 -3.67 10.24 10.06
CA PHE A 22 -2.53 10.80 10.81
C PHE A 22 -1.20 10.16 10.38
N ILE A 23 -0.83 10.24 9.10
CA ILE A 23 0.56 10.03 8.73
C ILE A 23 1.16 11.40 8.47
N THR A 24 1.98 11.86 9.40
CA THR A 24 2.71 13.11 9.24
C THR A 24 3.68 13.02 8.06
N SER A 25 4.05 14.17 7.48
CA SER A 25 5.05 14.21 6.41
C SER A 25 6.41 13.64 6.85
N LEU A 26 6.74 13.75 8.14
CA LEU A 26 7.93 13.16 8.74
C LEU A 26 7.84 11.62 8.78
N GLU A 27 6.70 11.08 9.23
CA GLU A 27 6.46 9.63 9.21
C GLU A 27 6.49 9.04 7.80
N LEU A 28 6.00 9.77 6.79
CA LEU A 28 6.11 9.33 5.39
C LEU A 28 7.56 9.18 4.94
N LYS A 29 8.44 10.13 5.31
CA LYS A 29 9.88 10.05 4.98
C LYS A 29 10.52 8.85 5.65
N ASP A 30 10.22 8.61 6.92
CA ASP A 30 10.74 7.46 7.67
C ASP A 30 10.28 6.13 7.05
N ILE A 31 9.01 6.02 6.68
CA ILE A 31 8.45 4.85 6.00
C ILE A 31 9.18 4.60 4.67
N VAL A 32 9.36 5.65 3.86
CA VAL A 32 10.04 5.52 2.56
C VAL A 32 11.50 5.12 2.74
N ALA A 33 12.22 5.78 3.66
CA ALA A 33 13.62 5.48 3.96
C ALA A 33 13.80 4.04 4.44
N PHE A 34 12.92 3.55 5.31
CA PHE A 34 12.93 2.15 5.73
C PHE A 34 12.74 1.19 4.54
N HIS A 35 11.75 1.41 3.67
CA HIS A 35 11.52 0.50 2.55
C HIS A 35 12.65 0.56 1.51
N GLN A 36 13.38 1.66 1.39
CA GLN A 36 14.59 1.73 0.57
C GLN A 36 15.68 0.76 1.07
N THR A 37 15.81 0.54 2.38
CA THR A 37 16.78 -0.44 2.92
C THR A 37 16.41 -1.88 2.54
N LEU A 38 15.13 -2.16 2.29
CA LEU A 38 14.64 -3.43 1.78
C LEU A 38 14.71 -3.54 0.25
N ASN A 39 15.41 -2.61 -0.42
CA ASN A 39 15.49 -2.52 -1.88
C ASN A 39 14.10 -2.45 -2.54
N ASN A 40 13.12 -1.84 -1.87
CA ASN A 40 11.77 -1.66 -2.41
C ASN A 40 11.80 -0.73 -3.62
N LYS A 41 11.26 -1.19 -4.74
CA LYS A 41 11.15 -0.43 -5.99
C LYS A 41 9.72 -0.01 -6.26
N GLU A 42 9.55 1.07 -7.02
CA GLU A 42 8.22 1.44 -7.51
C GLU A 42 7.63 0.33 -8.38
N THR A 43 6.39 -0.03 -8.10
CA THR A 43 5.62 -0.99 -8.89
C THR A 43 4.89 -0.30 -10.05
N PRO A 44 4.56 -1.00 -11.14
CA PRO A 44 3.89 -0.39 -12.29
C PRO A 44 2.55 0.29 -11.94
N LEU A 45 2.26 1.40 -12.62
CA LEU A 45 0.93 2.00 -12.68
C LEU A 45 0.40 1.84 -14.10
N VAL A 46 -0.27 0.73 -14.35
CA VAL A 46 -0.73 0.30 -15.66
C VAL A 46 -1.92 1.15 -16.11
N ARG A 47 -1.88 1.64 -17.34
CA ARG A 47 -2.96 2.44 -17.96
C ARG A 47 -3.76 1.56 -18.90
N LEU A 48 -5.10 1.60 -18.78
CA LEU A 48 -6.01 0.80 -19.63
C LEU A 48 -6.96 1.69 -20.45
N PRO A 49 -6.46 2.44 -21.45
CA PRO A 49 -7.27 3.41 -22.20
C PRO A 49 -8.40 2.76 -23.00
N GLY A 50 -8.19 1.58 -23.59
CA GLY A 50 -9.22 0.86 -24.34
C GLY A 50 -10.40 0.44 -23.47
N LEU A 51 -10.11 -0.08 -22.26
CA LEU A 51 -11.15 -0.44 -21.29
C LEU A 51 -11.86 0.80 -20.73
N ALA A 52 -11.12 1.88 -20.45
CA ALA A 52 -11.70 3.15 -20.01
C ALA A 52 -12.72 3.69 -21.03
N LYS A 53 -12.36 3.68 -22.32
CA LYS A 53 -13.27 4.06 -23.42
C LYS A 53 -14.51 3.18 -23.46
N ARG A 54 -14.36 1.86 -23.35
CA ARG A 54 -15.48 0.90 -23.35
C ARG A 54 -16.44 1.10 -22.17
N LEU A 55 -15.92 1.50 -21.02
CA LEU A 55 -16.69 1.77 -19.81
C LEU A 55 -17.27 3.20 -19.74
N GLY A 56 -16.93 4.08 -20.68
CA GLY A 56 -17.37 5.48 -20.66
C GLY A 56 -16.75 6.32 -19.54
N ILE A 57 -15.60 5.92 -18.99
CA ILE A 57 -14.89 6.65 -17.92
C ILE A 57 -13.64 7.37 -18.43
N GLY A 58 -13.21 8.43 -17.74
CA GLY A 58 -12.09 9.27 -18.18
C GLY A 58 -10.75 8.52 -18.21
N LYS A 59 -10.38 7.83 -17.14
CA LYS A 59 -9.12 7.07 -17.03
C LYS A 59 -9.32 5.84 -16.14
N LEU A 60 -8.68 4.74 -16.50
CA LEU A 60 -8.54 3.55 -15.67
C LEU A 60 -7.05 3.27 -15.45
N LEU A 61 -6.64 3.26 -14.18
CA LEU A 61 -5.27 3.04 -13.74
C LEU A 61 -5.25 1.87 -12.75
N ILE A 62 -4.33 0.92 -12.93
CA ILE A 62 -4.12 -0.21 -12.02
C ILE A 62 -2.74 -0.09 -11.41
N LYS A 63 -2.67 -0.02 -10.08
CA LYS A 63 -1.40 -0.11 -9.35
C LYS A 63 -1.07 -1.59 -9.17
N ASP A 64 -0.07 -2.07 -9.90
CA ASP A 64 0.25 -3.49 -10.00
C ASP A 64 1.26 -3.93 -8.93
N GLU A 65 0.74 -4.38 -7.80
CA GLU A 65 1.55 -4.82 -6.65
C GLU A 65 2.05 -6.27 -6.76
N SER A 66 1.83 -6.97 -7.87
CA SER A 66 2.40 -8.32 -8.11
C SER A 66 3.94 -8.31 -8.09
N HIS A 67 4.56 -7.18 -8.40
CA HIS A 67 6.00 -7.02 -8.40
C HIS A 67 6.59 -6.60 -7.04
N ARG A 68 5.75 -6.32 -6.04
CA ARG A 68 6.22 -5.78 -4.75
C ARG A 68 7.11 -6.79 -4.04
N LEU A 69 8.38 -6.43 -3.86
CA LEU A 69 9.41 -7.19 -3.12
C LEU A 69 9.52 -8.68 -3.55
N GLY A 70 9.10 -9.02 -4.76
CA GLY A 70 9.08 -10.41 -5.25
C GLY A 70 8.05 -11.33 -4.59
N LEU A 71 7.09 -10.78 -3.83
CA LEU A 71 6.14 -11.56 -3.03
C LEU A 71 4.74 -11.70 -3.65
N ASN A 72 4.53 -11.18 -4.86
CA ASN A 72 3.24 -11.22 -5.56
C ASN A 72 2.08 -10.60 -4.77
N ALA A 73 2.38 -9.66 -3.86
CA ALA A 73 1.42 -8.96 -3.03
C ALA A 73 2.03 -7.73 -2.35
N PHE A 74 1.20 -6.75 -2.01
CA PHE A 74 1.63 -5.50 -1.36
C PHE A 74 1.92 -5.63 0.15
N LYS A 75 1.47 -6.71 0.80
CA LYS A 75 1.37 -6.80 2.27
C LYS A 75 2.73 -6.79 3.00
N ALA A 76 3.81 -7.04 2.28
CA ALA A 76 5.17 -6.94 2.77
C ALA A 76 5.51 -5.54 3.28
N LEU A 77 4.98 -4.48 2.66
CA LEU A 77 5.22 -3.11 3.11
C LEU A 77 4.75 -2.90 4.57
N GLY A 78 3.51 -3.30 4.87
CA GLY A 78 2.96 -3.17 6.21
C GLY A 78 3.61 -4.09 7.23
N ALA A 79 3.78 -5.38 6.88
CA ALA A 79 4.37 -6.37 7.79
C ALA A 79 5.81 -5.99 8.18
N SER A 80 6.64 -5.68 7.19
CA SER A 80 8.05 -5.31 7.40
C SER A 80 8.20 -4.07 8.28
N TYR A 81 7.44 -3.01 8.00
CA TYR A 81 7.54 -1.76 8.77
C TYR A 81 7.02 -1.94 10.20
N ALA A 82 5.93 -2.67 10.40
CA ALA A 82 5.41 -2.98 11.73
C ALA A 82 6.42 -3.78 12.55
N MET A 83 7.01 -4.83 11.97
CA MET A 83 8.04 -5.65 12.62
C MET A 83 9.28 -4.82 12.95
N HIS A 84 9.75 -3.97 12.03
CA HIS A 84 10.86 -3.05 12.28
C HIS A 84 10.59 -2.14 13.49
N LYS A 85 9.40 -1.54 13.58
CA LYS A 85 9.01 -0.66 14.70
C LYS A 85 8.96 -1.45 16.02
N GLN A 86 8.45 -2.69 16.01
CA GLN A 86 8.41 -3.53 17.21
C GLN A 86 9.80 -3.97 17.66
N ILE A 87 10.66 -4.42 16.74
CA ILE A 87 12.05 -4.81 17.05
C ILE A 87 12.83 -3.61 17.59
N LYS A 88 12.66 -2.42 17.01
CA LYS A 88 13.29 -1.19 17.51
C LYS A 88 12.87 -0.86 18.95
N LYS A 89 11.62 -1.17 19.33
CA LYS A 89 11.10 -0.96 20.69
C LYS A 89 11.50 -2.08 21.65
N ILE A 90 11.54 -3.32 21.17
CA ILE A 90 11.74 -4.54 21.95
C ILE A 90 12.74 -5.43 21.17
N PRO A 91 14.06 -5.16 21.27
CA PRO A 91 15.08 -5.87 20.50
C PRO A 91 15.15 -7.38 20.75
N GLN A 92 14.59 -7.85 21.86
CA GLN A 92 14.56 -9.25 22.26
C GLN A 92 13.44 -10.08 21.60
N ILE A 93 12.58 -9.49 20.76
CA ILE A 93 11.56 -10.26 20.03
C ILE A 93 12.25 -11.29 19.14
N LYS A 94 11.91 -12.56 19.33
CA LYS A 94 12.40 -13.69 18.51
C LYS A 94 11.32 -14.32 17.64
N THR A 95 10.05 -14.11 17.99
CA THR A 95 8.92 -14.80 17.36
C THR A 95 7.81 -13.81 17.05
N PHE A 96 7.33 -13.84 15.82
CA PHE A 96 6.10 -13.19 15.39
C PHE A 96 5.04 -14.25 15.11
N CYS A 97 3.79 -13.98 15.48
CA CYS A 97 2.65 -14.85 15.23
C CYS A 97 1.58 -14.08 14.46
N CYS A 98 0.97 -14.70 13.45
CA CYS A 98 -0.14 -14.12 12.70
C CYS A 98 -1.09 -15.23 12.22
N ALA A 99 -2.37 -14.91 12.11
CA ALA A 99 -3.32 -15.71 11.33
C ALA A 99 -3.37 -15.16 9.91
N THR A 100 -3.49 -16.03 8.91
CA THR A 100 -3.56 -15.56 7.52
C THR A 100 -4.28 -16.54 6.59
N ASP A 101 -4.95 -15.98 5.58
CA ASP A 101 -5.37 -16.71 4.38
C ASP A 101 -4.26 -16.78 3.31
N GLY A 102 -3.08 -16.19 3.54
CA GLY A 102 -1.93 -16.29 2.64
C GLY A 102 -0.97 -15.10 2.71
N ASN A 103 -1.23 -14.06 1.91
CA ASN A 103 -0.28 -12.96 1.65
C ASN A 103 0.26 -12.26 2.90
N HIS A 104 -0.53 -12.18 3.99
CA HIS A 104 -0.05 -11.55 5.22
C HIS A 104 0.98 -12.43 5.92
N GLY A 105 0.68 -13.71 6.17
CA GLY A 105 1.64 -14.61 6.81
C GLY A 105 2.85 -14.90 5.93
N ARG A 106 2.68 -14.96 4.59
CA ARG A 106 3.84 -14.97 3.67
C ARG A 106 4.74 -13.76 3.85
N SER A 107 4.16 -12.58 4.09
CA SER A 107 4.94 -11.36 4.35
C SER A 107 5.63 -11.37 5.70
N VAL A 108 4.96 -11.87 6.74
CA VAL A 108 5.54 -12.01 8.10
C VAL A 108 6.67 -13.04 8.10
N ALA A 109 6.55 -14.13 7.34
CA ALA A 109 7.57 -15.16 7.24
C ALA A 109 8.77 -14.79 6.33
N TRP A 110 8.61 -13.81 5.44
CA TRP A 110 9.69 -13.33 4.56
C TRP A 110 10.67 -12.39 5.27
N MET A 111 10.20 -11.67 6.29
CA MET A 111 10.97 -10.74 7.11
C MET A 111 11.85 -11.45 8.13
#